data_AF-A0A428YAU1-F1
#
_entry.id   AF-A0A428YAU1-F1
#
_cell.length_a   1.000
_cell.length_b   1.000
_cell.length_c   1.000
_cell.angle_alpha   90.00
_cell.angle_beta   90.00
_cell.angle_gamma   90.00
#
_symmetry.space_group_name_H-M   'P 1'
#
loop_
_entity.id
_entity.type
_entity.pdbx_description
1 polymer ?
#
loop_
_entity_poly.entity_id
_entity_poly.type
_entity_poly.pdbx_seq_one_letter_code
_entity_poly.pdbx_strand_id
1 'polypeptide(L)'
;MIEPTARPARRVIHGDLSQIAGRSWTHGLFWLVLLAAGGVDVVTFYQVLILVLNVPPLMVTIAVVGFALVALTLAHYAGLQARATLNPRNITGSKTLALVLGGTWAMLGGTAFVVRLVLEPASGSAGASTFATDGGAVTDGLGTGGPDPELYLSALLFLVLYIATGVVASLAGYFRQEPAAQQFGRAAAKRTAAAHKHADTHWEFSQAEQVWLAISRARERREAAMAQVDRQFEATANRLRADAELIIARNRNVARALGRTGSDDPTVPIQLAPPYPPPPQPPHQRRPGTGESEEAP
;
A
#
# COMPACT_ATOMS: atom_id res chain seq x y z
N MET A 1 -34.10 -19.67 -4.35
CA MET A 1 -34.24 -18.31 -3.81
C MET A 1 -33.02 -18.08 -2.93
N ILE A 2 -32.01 -17.37 -3.45
CA ILE A 2 -30.70 -17.21 -2.79
C ILE A 2 -30.73 -15.84 -2.13
N GLU A 3 -30.70 -15.83 -0.80
CA GLU A 3 -30.73 -14.62 0.02
C GLU A 3 -29.38 -13.91 -0.10
N PRO A 4 -29.33 -12.66 -0.62
CA PRO A 4 -28.08 -11.95 -0.77
C PRO A 4 -27.54 -11.61 0.62
N THR A 5 -26.49 -12.33 1.03
CA THR A 5 -25.75 -12.06 2.26
C THR A 5 -25.19 -10.64 2.19
N ALA A 6 -25.73 -9.77 3.06
CA ALA A 6 -25.33 -8.37 3.17
C ALA A 6 -23.81 -8.31 3.43
N ARG A 7 -23.07 -7.81 2.43
CA ARG A 7 -21.62 -7.62 2.56
C ARG A 7 -21.37 -6.64 3.71
N PRO A 8 -20.52 -6.97 4.69
CA PRO A 8 -20.22 -6.06 5.78
C PRO A 8 -19.65 -4.76 5.20
N ALA A 9 -20.33 -3.65 5.50
CA ALA A 9 -19.95 -2.32 5.06
C ALA A 9 -18.48 -2.08 5.45
N ARG A 10 -17.62 -1.97 4.42
CA ARG A 10 -16.19 -1.75 4.57
C ARG A 10 -16.00 -0.40 5.25
N ARG A 11 -15.69 -0.38 6.55
CA ARG A 11 -15.36 0.86 7.28
C ARG A 11 -14.21 1.56 6.55
N VAL A 12 -14.51 2.70 5.95
CA VAL A 12 -13.51 3.60 5.38
C VAL A 12 -12.78 4.23 6.56
N ILE A 13 -11.57 3.73 6.84
CA ILE A 13 -10.68 4.32 7.83
C ILE A 13 -10.21 5.65 7.22
N HIS A 14 -10.82 6.74 7.66
CA HIS A 14 -10.36 8.08 7.35
C HIS A 14 -9.03 8.24 8.08
N GLY A 15 -7.93 8.16 7.33
CA GLY A 15 -6.62 8.53 7.85
C GLY A 15 -6.68 10.00 8.20
N ASP A 16 -6.59 10.30 9.49
CA ASP A 16 -6.69 11.65 10.01
C ASP A 16 -5.51 12.47 9.43
N LEU A 17 -5.78 13.37 8.47
CA LEU A 17 -4.76 14.21 7.83
C LEU A 17 -4.04 15.12 8.85
N SER A 18 -4.62 15.29 10.04
CA SER A 18 -3.97 15.92 11.19
C SER A 18 -2.69 15.20 11.65
N GLN A 19 -2.49 13.93 11.28
CA GLN A 19 -1.23 13.21 11.51
C GLN A 19 -0.13 13.54 10.48
N ILE A 20 -0.48 14.22 9.38
CA ILE A 20 0.47 14.68 8.33
C ILE A 20 0.71 16.19 8.43
N ALA A 21 -0.17 16.92 9.12
CA ALA A 21 -0.07 18.36 9.28
C ALA A 21 0.99 18.76 10.32
N GLY A 22 2.23 18.92 9.86
CA GLY A 22 3.21 19.85 10.41
C GLY A 22 3.81 19.47 11.77
N ARG A 23 5.13 19.25 11.77
CA ARG A 23 5.98 19.11 12.97
C ARG A 23 5.72 20.29 13.92
N SER A 24 4.87 20.10 14.92
CA SER A 24 4.41 21.18 15.79
C SER A 24 5.57 21.71 16.62
N TRP A 25 5.66 23.04 16.78
CA TRP A 25 6.65 23.73 17.60
C TRP A 25 6.72 23.18 19.05
N THR A 26 5.60 22.62 19.53
CA THR A 26 5.51 21.89 20.80
C THR A 26 6.47 20.70 20.91
N HIS A 27 6.87 20.09 19.78
CA HIS A 27 7.87 19.02 19.78
C HIS A 27 9.27 19.55 20.11
N GLY A 28 9.62 20.75 19.65
CA GLY A 28 10.90 21.40 19.99
C GLY A 28 10.96 21.79 21.47
N LEU A 29 9.88 22.37 22.00
CA LEU A 29 9.76 22.70 23.43
C LEU A 29 9.88 21.45 24.31
N PHE A 30 9.25 20.34 23.89
CA PHE A 30 9.37 19.06 24.58
C PHE A 30 10.82 18.57 24.65
N TRP A 31 11.56 18.58 23.54
CA TRP A 31 12.98 18.19 23.53
C TRP A 31 13.85 19.09 24.42
N LEU A 32 13.56 20.39 24.45
CA LEU A 32 14.29 21.34 25.31
C LEU A 32 14.05 21.05 26.80
N VAL A 33 12.80 20.80 27.20
CA VAL A 33 12.47 20.41 28.58
C VAL A 33 13.13 19.08 28.95
N LEU A 34 13.13 18.11 28.02
CA LEU A 34 13.77 16.81 28.22
C LEU A 34 15.29 16.95 28.42
N LEU A 35 15.94 17.81 27.63
CA LEU A 35 17.38 18.06 27.71
C LEU A 35 17.74 18.79 29.00
N ALA A 36 16.91 19.76 29.43
CA ALA A 36 17.09 20.44 30.72
C ALA A 36 16.95 19.47 31.90
N ALA A 37 15.92 18.62 31.90
CA ALA A 37 15.73 17.61 32.94
C ALA A 37 16.90 16.60 32.98
N GLY A 38 17.32 16.08 31.82
CA GLY A 38 18.47 15.18 31.72
C GLY A 38 19.78 15.83 32.18
N GLY A 39 19.95 17.14 31.96
CA GLY A 39 21.11 17.89 32.46
C GLY A 39 21.16 17.96 33.98
N VAL A 40 20.01 18.18 34.65
CA VAL A 40 19.91 18.18 36.11
C VAL A 40 20.25 16.80 36.68
N ASP A 41 19.76 15.74 36.04
CA ASP A 41 20.07 14.36 36.44
C ASP A 41 21.57 14.06 36.30
N VAL A 42 22.21 14.45 35.19
CA VAL A 42 23.65 14.27 34.99
C VAL A 42 24.46 14.97 36.09
N VAL A 43 24.13 16.22 36.43
CA VAL A 43 24.84 16.96 37.48
C VAL A 43 24.66 16.29 38.84
N THR A 44 23.44 15.85 39.17
CA THR A 44 23.17 15.22 40.46
C THR A 44 23.82 13.84 40.59
N PHE A 45 23.84 13.04 39.52
CA PHE A 45 24.56 11.76 39.50
C PHE A 45 26.08 11.95 39.57
N TYR A 46 26.62 12.96 38.91
CA TYR A 46 28.04 13.28 38.99
C TYR A 46 28.47 13.60 40.43
N GLN A 47 27.69 14.41 41.14
CA GLN A 47 27.94 14.74 42.55
C GLN A 47 27.89 13.52 43.47
N VAL A 48 26.98 12.58 43.23
CA VAL A 48 26.88 11.37 44.04
C VAL A 48 28.02 10.40 43.71
N LEU A 49 28.30 10.16 42.42
CA LEU A 49 29.33 9.20 42.02
C LEU A 49 30.73 9.65 42.47
N ILE A 50 31.06 10.94 42.38
CA ILE A 50 32.39 11.42 42.80
C ILE A 50 32.60 11.25 44.31
N LEU A 51 31.51 11.19 45.08
CA LEU A 51 31.55 10.93 46.52
C LEU A 51 31.73 9.44 46.83
N VAL A 52 31.11 8.57 46.05
CA VAL A 52 31.08 7.12 46.27
C VAL A 52 32.29 6.41 45.66
N LEU A 53 32.78 6.88 44.52
CA LEU A 53 33.82 6.23 43.74
C LEU A 53 35.09 7.07 43.80
N ASN A 54 36.12 6.55 44.48
CA ASN A 54 37.48 7.09 44.41
C ASN A 54 38.15 6.75 43.07
N VAL A 55 37.58 7.25 41.98
CA VAL A 55 37.93 6.88 40.60
C VAL A 55 38.21 8.17 39.81
N PRO A 56 39.11 8.17 38.81
CA PRO A 56 39.43 9.37 38.04
C PRO A 56 38.17 10.09 37.53
N PRO A 57 38.10 11.43 37.61
CA PRO A 57 36.90 12.20 37.25
C PRO A 57 36.36 11.90 35.85
N LEU A 58 37.26 11.59 34.91
CA LEU A 58 36.91 11.22 33.54
C LEU A 58 36.09 9.93 33.47
N MET A 59 36.37 8.91 34.29
CA MET A 59 35.58 7.68 34.33
C MET A 59 34.20 7.93 34.94
N VAL A 60 34.11 8.79 35.96
CA VAL A 60 32.83 9.21 36.54
C VAL A 60 31.96 9.90 35.50
N THR A 61 32.52 10.84 34.72
CA THR A 61 31.78 11.50 33.64
C THR A 61 31.26 10.51 32.61
N ILE A 62 32.09 9.56 32.16
CA ILE A 62 31.67 8.52 31.20
C ILE A 62 30.54 7.66 31.77
N ALA A 63 30.65 7.24 33.04
CA ALA A 63 29.63 6.42 33.70
C ALA A 63 28.29 7.17 33.82
N VAL A 64 28.31 8.43 34.22
CA VAL A 64 27.11 9.27 34.34
C VAL A 64 26.44 9.48 32.98
N VAL A 65 27.22 9.79 31.94
CA VAL A 65 26.69 9.98 30.58
C VAL A 65 26.07 8.68 30.07
N GLY A 66 26.74 7.55 30.26
CA GLY A 66 26.22 6.23 29.88
C GLY A 66 24.93 5.88 30.61
N PHE A 67 24.87 6.12 31.92
CA PHE A 67 23.68 5.92 32.74
C PHE A 67 22.51 6.80 32.26
N ALA A 68 22.75 8.09 32.03
CA ALA A 68 21.73 9.03 31.58
C ALA A 68 21.14 8.62 30.22
N LEU A 69 21.99 8.19 29.27
CA LEU A 69 21.54 7.68 27.97
C LEU A 69 20.66 6.44 28.13
N VAL A 70 21.06 5.48 28.97
CA VAL A 70 20.26 4.27 29.24
C VAL A 70 18.93 4.63 29.89
N ALA A 71 18.93 5.47 30.93
CA ALA A 71 17.71 5.91 31.60
C ALA A 71 16.74 6.65 30.65
N LEU A 72 17.27 7.54 29.80
CA LEU A 72 16.49 8.29 28.82
C LEU A 72 15.87 7.37 27.76
N THR A 73 16.63 6.40 27.24
CA THR A 73 16.11 5.42 26.28
C THR A 73 15.01 4.56 26.89
N LEU A 74 15.21 4.06 28.13
CA LEU A 74 14.18 3.34 28.88
C LEU A 74 12.91 4.17 29.07
N ALA A 75 13.04 5.41 29.53
CA ALA A 75 11.90 6.32 29.73
C ALA A 75 11.15 6.59 28.42
N HIS A 76 11.88 6.80 27.31
CA HIS A 76 11.29 7.00 26.00
C HIS A 76 10.47 5.79 25.56
N TYR A 77 11.02 4.58 25.66
CA TYR A 77 10.32 3.35 25.28
C TYR A 77 9.16 3.02 26.22
N ALA A 78 9.29 3.27 27.53
CA ALA A 78 8.19 3.13 28.48
C ALA A 78 7.02 4.04 28.10
N GLY A 79 7.30 5.30 27.72
CA GLY A 79 6.29 6.25 27.26
C GLY A 79 5.60 5.83 25.96
N LEU A 80 6.37 5.33 24.97
CA LEU A 80 5.81 4.79 23.73
C LEU A 80 4.85 3.61 23.99
N GLN A 81 5.23 2.73 24.92
CA GLN A 81 4.43 1.55 25.25
C GLN A 81 3.21 1.90 26.09
N ALA A 82 3.32 2.83 27.03
CA ALA A 82 2.17 3.37 27.76
C ALA A 82 1.17 4.06 26.82
N ARG A 83 1.64 4.74 25.77
CA ARG A 83 0.73 5.28 24.74
C ARG A 83 0.07 4.18 23.92
N ALA A 84 0.77 3.09 23.63
CA ALA A 84 0.23 1.94 22.91
C ALA A 84 -0.84 1.18 23.71
N THR A 85 -0.79 1.16 25.05
CA THR A 85 -1.83 0.53 25.88
C THR A 85 -3.14 1.32 25.94
N LEU A 86 -3.08 2.64 25.75
CA LEU A 86 -4.25 3.52 25.68
C LEU A 86 -4.99 3.42 24.34
N ASN A 87 -4.37 2.83 23.32
CA ASN A 87 -5.01 2.65 22.01
C ASN A 87 -5.87 1.37 22.00
N PRO A 88 -7.19 1.44 21.74
CA PRO A 88 -8.11 0.29 21.84
C PRO A 88 -7.84 -0.85 20.85
N ARG A 89 -6.93 -0.66 19.87
CA ARG A 89 -6.38 -1.74 19.04
C ARG A 89 -5.33 -2.51 19.85
N ASN A 90 -5.84 -3.34 20.76
CA ASN A 90 -5.11 -4.12 21.74
C ASN A 90 -4.09 -5.06 21.07
N ILE A 91 -2.80 -4.67 21.06
CA ILE A 91 -1.70 -5.60 20.80
C ILE A 91 -1.50 -6.37 22.10
N THR A 92 -1.89 -7.64 22.11
CA THR A 92 -1.75 -8.55 23.24
C THR A 92 -0.27 -8.59 23.67
N GLY A 93 0.05 -7.91 24.78
CA GLY A 93 1.42 -7.81 25.31
C GLY A 93 1.95 -6.39 25.55
N SER A 94 1.33 -5.34 25.02
CA SER A 94 1.83 -3.97 25.25
C SER A 94 1.75 -3.56 26.72
N LYS A 95 0.71 -4.03 27.44
CA LYS A 95 0.52 -3.75 28.87
C LYS A 95 1.60 -4.36 29.74
N THR A 96 1.94 -5.64 29.52
CA THR A 96 2.97 -6.32 30.30
C THR A 96 4.33 -5.69 30.02
N LEU A 97 4.62 -5.35 28.77
CA LEU A 97 5.89 -4.73 28.39
C LEU A 97 6.03 -3.30 28.92
N ALA A 98 4.95 -2.49 28.89
CA ALA A 98 4.92 -1.18 29.52
C ALA A 98 5.16 -1.25 31.03
N LEU A 99 4.57 -2.26 31.70
CA LEU A 99 4.73 -2.47 33.14
C LEU A 99 6.16 -2.91 33.48
N VAL A 100 6.75 -3.82 32.71
CA VAL A 100 8.15 -4.23 32.89
C VAL A 100 9.08 -3.03 32.70
N LEU A 101 8.91 -2.25 31.63
CA LEU A 101 9.74 -1.07 31.35
C LEU A 101 9.60 0.02 32.42
N GLY A 102 8.36 0.38 32.76
CA GLY A 102 8.08 1.35 33.82
C GLY A 102 8.59 0.87 35.17
N GLY A 103 8.49 -0.43 35.46
CA GLY A 103 9.01 -1.06 36.66
C GLY A 103 10.53 -1.00 36.74
N THR A 104 11.25 -1.35 35.67
CA THR A 104 12.72 -1.25 35.62
C THR A 104 13.17 0.21 35.75
N TRP A 105 12.50 1.14 35.10
CA TRP A 105 12.80 2.58 35.22
C TRP A 105 12.54 3.10 36.64
N ALA A 106 11.43 2.74 37.26
CA ALA A 106 11.11 3.12 38.63
C ALA A 106 12.09 2.49 39.63
N MET A 107 12.51 1.25 39.41
CA MET A 107 13.52 0.58 40.22
C MET A 107 14.87 1.31 40.14
N LEU A 108 15.31 1.71 38.94
CA LEU A 108 16.49 2.53 38.72
C LEU A 108 16.45 3.85 39.51
N GLY A 109 15.36 4.60 39.37
CA GLY A 109 15.17 5.87 40.10
C GLY A 109 15.08 5.67 41.62
N GLY A 110 14.40 4.61 42.06
CA GLY A 110 14.29 4.25 43.46
C GLY A 110 15.64 3.91 44.08
N THR A 111 16.47 3.13 43.38
CA THR A 111 17.85 2.84 43.81
C THR A 111 18.69 4.10 43.91
N ALA A 112 18.66 4.97 42.89
CA ALA A 112 19.39 6.24 42.92
C ALA A 112 18.95 7.13 44.10
N PHE A 113 17.64 7.17 44.38
CA PHE A 113 17.08 7.90 45.51
C PHE A 113 17.54 7.33 46.86
N VAL A 114 17.49 6.01 47.05
CA VAL A 114 17.96 5.35 48.29
C VAL A 114 19.44 5.61 48.50
N VAL A 115 20.25 5.49 47.44
CA VAL A 115 21.68 5.84 47.48
C VAL A 115 21.86 7.27 47.98
N ARG A 116 21.15 8.24 47.39
CA ARG A 116 21.21 9.63 47.84
C ARG A 116 20.83 9.79 49.31
N LEU A 117 19.71 9.19 49.73
CA LEU A 117 19.17 9.31 51.08
C LEU A 117 20.08 8.68 52.15
N VAL A 118 20.80 7.61 51.82
CA VAL A 118 21.75 6.94 52.73
C VAL A 118 23.08 7.69 52.83
N LEU A 119 23.54 8.34 51.74
CA LEU A 119 24.81 9.08 51.73
C LEU A 119 24.71 10.53 52.24
N GLU A 120 23.56 11.18 52.11
CA GLU A 120 23.35 12.58 52.51
C GLU A 120 23.54 12.84 54.03
N PRO A 121 23.13 11.95 54.96
CA PRO A 121 23.42 12.11 56.39
C PRO A 121 24.91 11.93 56.74
N ALA A 122 25.65 11.10 55.98
CA ALA A 122 27.07 10.85 56.24
C ALA A 122 27.96 12.08 55.96
N SER A 123 27.46 13.01 55.15
CA SER A 123 28.13 14.27 54.80
C SER A 123 27.74 15.43 55.74
N GLY A 124 26.84 15.20 56.70
CA GLY A 124 26.31 16.19 57.64
C GLY A 124 27.31 16.71 58.68
N SER A 125 28.53 16.19 58.70
CA SER A 125 29.66 16.78 59.42
C SER A 125 30.24 17.94 58.60
N ALA A 126 29.48 19.02 58.47
CA ALA A 126 29.98 20.30 57.99
C ALA A 126 31.08 20.78 58.96
N GLY A 127 32.34 20.59 58.59
CA GLY A 127 33.44 21.11 59.40
C GLY A 127 34.88 20.69 59.09
N ALA A 128 35.22 20.02 57.98
CA ALA A 128 36.62 19.90 57.52
C ALA A 128 36.72 19.18 56.16
N SER A 129 36.43 19.86 55.05
CA SER A 129 37.02 19.47 53.76
C SER A 129 37.95 20.59 53.30
N THR A 130 39.07 20.72 54.02
CA THR A 130 40.28 21.29 53.43
C THR A 130 40.60 20.48 52.18
N PHE A 131 40.48 21.11 51.02
CA PHE A 131 41.16 20.69 49.81
C PHE A 131 42.66 20.57 50.12
N ALA A 132 43.14 19.38 50.44
CA ALA A 132 44.55 19.06 50.44
C ALA A 132 44.96 18.86 48.97
N THR A 133 45.49 19.94 48.40
CA THR A 133 46.27 19.89 47.17
C THR A 133 47.67 19.35 47.50
N ASP A 134 48.16 18.51 46.60
CA ASP A 134 49.52 18.01 46.42
C ASP A 134 50.07 16.91 47.36
N GLY A 135 50.11 15.69 46.81
CA GLY A 135 51.25 14.78 47.00
C GLY A 135 51.31 14.02 48.32
N GLY A 136 50.29 13.23 48.66
CA GLY A 136 50.36 12.31 49.79
C GLY A 136 49.56 11.05 49.51
N ALA A 137 50.23 9.89 49.57
CA ALA A 137 49.61 8.58 49.44
C ALA A 137 48.44 8.45 50.42
N VAL A 138 47.23 8.26 49.88
CA VAL A 138 46.05 7.89 50.67
C VAL A 138 46.28 6.45 51.10
N THR A 139 46.78 6.29 52.32
CA THR A 139 46.85 5.01 53.02
C THR A 139 45.42 4.52 53.28
N ASP A 140 45.16 3.30 52.81
CA ASP A 140 44.01 2.46 53.17
C ASP A 140 43.70 2.56 54.66
N GLY A 141 42.59 3.22 54.98
CA GLY A 141 41.88 3.08 56.23
C GLY A 141 40.87 1.92 56.16
N LEU A 142 41.25 0.78 55.57
CA LEU A 142 40.50 -0.46 55.73
C LEU A 142 40.79 -1.02 57.14
N GLY A 143 39.95 -0.62 58.09
CA GLY A 143 39.99 -1.20 59.43
C GLY A 143 38.94 -0.60 60.34
N THR A 144 37.73 -1.18 60.33
CA THR A 144 37.18 -1.90 61.50
C THR A 144 35.77 -2.45 61.23
N GLY A 145 35.67 -3.74 60.87
CA GLY A 145 34.76 -4.71 61.50
C GLY A 145 33.23 -4.59 61.34
N GLY A 146 32.70 -3.68 60.55
CA GLY A 146 31.28 -3.69 60.12
C GLY A 146 31.16 -4.13 58.66
N PRO A 147 30.03 -4.70 58.21
CA PRO A 147 29.81 -4.89 56.77
C PRO A 147 29.83 -3.52 56.09
N ASP A 148 30.92 -3.19 55.40
CA ASP A 148 31.17 -1.88 54.82
C ASP A 148 30.01 -1.48 53.88
N PRO A 149 29.15 -0.54 54.28
CA PRO A 149 27.94 -0.21 53.52
C PRO A 149 28.26 0.36 52.14
N GLU A 150 29.47 0.91 51.94
CA GLU A 150 29.94 1.49 50.68
C GLU A 150 30.19 0.42 49.58
N LEU A 151 30.73 -0.74 49.96
CA LEU A 151 30.95 -1.85 49.02
C LEU A 151 29.62 -2.47 48.54
N TYR A 152 28.63 -2.59 49.44
CA TYR A 152 27.30 -3.07 49.07
C TYR A 152 26.57 -2.12 48.12
N LEU A 153 26.75 -0.82 48.32
CA LEU A 153 26.03 0.22 47.60
C LEU A 153 26.56 0.38 46.17
N SER A 154 27.88 0.32 45.98
CA SER A 154 28.51 0.28 44.64
C SER A 154 28.15 -0.99 43.86
N ALA A 155 28.13 -2.16 44.51
CA ALA A 155 27.73 -3.43 43.90
C ALA A 155 26.26 -3.41 43.44
N LEU A 156 25.36 -2.83 44.24
CA LEU A 156 23.95 -2.69 43.91
C LEU A 156 23.75 -1.74 42.71
N LEU A 157 24.51 -0.65 42.66
CA LEU A 157 24.48 0.30 41.53
C LEU A 157 24.93 -0.39 40.21
N PHE A 158 25.99 -1.18 40.25
CA PHE A 158 26.44 -1.99 39.10
C PHE A 158 25.41 -3.03 38.66
N LEU A 159 24.76 -3.72 39.59
CA LEU A 159 23.71 -4.70 39.30
C LEU A 159 22.53 -4.05 38.57
N VAL A 160 22.06 -2.90 39.07
CA VAL A 160 20.94 -2.16 38.48
C VAL A 160 21.32 -1.64 37.09
N LEU A 161 22.54 -1.12 36.92
CA LEU A 161 23.05 -0.70 35.62
C LEU A 161 23.11 -1.87 34.62
N TYR A 162 23.57 -3.05 35.06
CA TYR A 162 23.64 -4.23 34.21
C TYR A 162 22.25 -4.69 33.74
N ILE A 163 21.28 -4.74 34.66
CA ILE A 163 19.88 -5.06 34.32
C ILE A 163 19.33 -4.04 33.32
N ALA A 164 19.58 -2.75 33.54
CA ALA A 164 19.13 -1.69 32.64
C ALA A 164 19.70 -1.85 31.22
N THR A 165 21.01 -2.10 31.08
CA THR A 165 21.64 -2.34 29.78
C THR A 165 21.10 -3.59 29.08
N GLY A 166 20.86 -4.69 29.81
CA GLY A 166 20.24 -5.89 29.27
C GLY A 166 18.82 -5.67 28.74
N VAL A 167 18.02 -4.85 29.44
CA VAL A 167 16.67 -4.47 28.99
C VAL A 167 16.73 -3.63 27.72
N VAL A 168 17.62 -2.62 27.64
CA VAL A 168 17.80 -1.81 26.43
C VAL A 168 18.24 -2.65 25.23
N ALA A 169 19.19 -3.58 25.43
CA ALA A 169 19.65 -4.48 24.37
C ALA A 169 18.52 -5.41 23.89
N SER A 170 17.74 -5.97 24.81
CA SER A 170 16.58 -6.81 24.50
C SER A 170 15.51 -6.03 23.72
N LEU A 171 15.29 -4.77 24.09
CA LEU A 171 14.39 -3.85 23.39
C LEU A 171 14.86 -3.51 21.98
N ALA A 172 16.14 -3.21 21.82
CA ALA A 172 16.73 -2.94 20.51
C ALA A 172 16.56 -4.16 19.58
N GLY A 173 16.67 -5.38 20.12
CA GLY A 173 16.35 -6.61 19.41
C GLY A 173 14.85 -6.77 19.09
N TYR A 174 13.98 -6.47 20.05
CA TYR A 174 12.52 -6.62 19.91
C TYR A 174 11.91 -5.61 18.92
N PHE A 175 12.31 -4.34 18.98
CA PHE A 175 11.78 -3.28 18.12
C PHE A 175 12.32 -3.31 16.69
N ARG A 176 13.35 -4.12 16.42
CA ARG A 176 13.88 -4.30 15.06
C ARG A 176 12.89 -4.99 14.13
N GLN A 177 11.88 -5.67 14.66
CA GLN A 177 10.76 -6.20 13.90
C GLN A 177 9.53 -5.32 14.13
N GLU A 178 9.44 -4.19 13.44
CA GLU A 178 8.25 -3.33 13.50
C GLU A 178 7.13 -3.97 12.65
N PRO A 179 6.15 -4.67 13.25
CA PRO A 179 5.13 -5.37 12.49
C PRO A 179 4.24 -4.38 11.71
N ALA A 180 4.16 -3.13 12.17
CA ALA A 180 3.43 -2.05 11.51
C ALA A 180 4.08 -1.66 10.17
N ALA A 181 5.41 -1.56 10.12
CA ALA A 181 6.14 -1.29 8.87
C ALA A 181 5.98 -2.45 7.87
N GLN A 182 6.01 -3.70 8.35
CA GLN A 182 5.74 -4.86 7.52
C GLN A 182 4.28 -4.90 7.02
N GLN A 183 3.32 -4.55 7.87
CA GLN A 183 1.90 -4.47 7.49
C GLN A 183 1.65 -3.34 6.48
N PHE A 184 2.29 -2.18 6.66
CA PHE A 184 2.24 -1.09 5.68
C PHE A 184 2.87 -1.52 4.35
N GLY A 185 4.04 -2.18 4.37
CA GLY A 185 4.66 -2.73 3.17
C GLY A 185 3.77 -3.74 2.45
N ARG A 186 3.12 -4.66 3.19
CA ARG A 186 2.15 -5.62 2.63
C ARG A 186 0.91 -4.92 2.08
N ALA A 187 0.40 -3.89 2.75
CA ALA A 187 -0.75 -3.12 2.27
C ALA A 187 -0.41 -2.31 1.01
N ALA A 188 0.78 -1.71 0.96
CA ALA A 188 1.30 -1.01 -0.20
C ALA A 188 1.47 -1.96 -1.39
N ALA A 189 2.08 -3.13 -1.18
CA ALA A 189 2.23 -4.17 -2.21
C ALA A 189 0.87 -4.70 -2.73
N LYS A 190 -0.13 -4.86 -1.84
CA LYS A 190 -1.49 -5.23 -2.25
C LYS A 190 -2.16 -4.12 -3.07
N ARG A 191 -1.93 -2.85 -2.73
CA ARG A 191 -2.47 -1.70 -3.48
C ARG A 191 -1.84 -1.61 -4.87
N THR A 192 -0.53 -1.79 -5.00
CA THR A 192 0.14 -1.80 -6.31
C THR A 192 -0.31 -2.98 -7.15
N ALA A 193 -0.41 -4.19 -6.58
CA ALA A 193 -0.94 -5.36 -7.29
C ALA A 193 -2.40 -5.16 -7.75
N ALA A 194 -3.25 -4.56 -6.92
CA ALA A 194 -4.62 -4.24 -7.31
C ALA A 194 -4.67 -3.17 -8.40
N ALA A 195 -3.80 -2.16 -8.36
CA ALA A 195 -3.70 -1.13 -9.40
C ALA A 195 -3.25 -1.72 -10.74
N HIS A 196 -2.27 -2.64 -10.74
CA HIS A 196 -1.88 -3.37 -11.95
C HIS A 196 -3.02 -4.20 -12.52
N LYS A 197 -3.70 -4.98 -11.67
CA LYS A 197 -4.86 -5.78 -12.11
C LYS A 197 -5.99 -4.90 -12.69
N HIS A 198 -6.22 -3.73 -12.10
CA HIS A 198 -7.18 -2.77 -12.63
C HIS A 198 -6.74 -2.24 -14.01
N ALA A 199 -5.46 -1.90 -14.19
CA ALA A 199 -4.94 -1.46 -15.48
C ALA A 199 -5.09 -2.54 -16.57
N ASP A 200 -4.78 -3.80 -16.24
CA ASP A 200 -4.92 -4.93 -17.17
C ASP A 200 -6.38 -5.13 -17.59
N THR A 201 -7.33 -5.08 -16.64
CA THR A 201 -8.76 -5.19 -16.97
C THR A 201 -9.27 -4.01 -17.80
N HIS A 202 -8.73 -2.81 -17.61
CA HIS A 202 -9.08 -1.65 -18.43
C HIS A 202 -8.57 -1.80 -19.86
N TRP A 203 -7.39 -2.38 -20.04
CA TRP A 203 -6.84 -2.68 -21.36
C TRP A 203 -7.71 -3.69 -22.11
N GLU A 204 -8.07 -4.81 -21.49
CA GLU A 204 -8.96 -5.82 -22.08
C GLU A 204 -10.33 -5.23 -22.44
N PHE A 205 -10.91 -4.41 -21.57
CA PHE A 205 -12.18 -3.74 -21.84
C PHE A 205 -12.08 -2.81 -23.06
N SER A 206 -10.99 -2.02 -23.16
CA SER A 206 -10.79 -1.12 -24.30
C SER A 206 -10.64 -1.87 -25.62
N GLN A 207 -10.01 -3.05 -25.62
CA GLN A 207 -9.93 -3.89 -26.82
C GLN A 207 -11.30 -4.46 -27.21
N ALA A 208 -12.06 -4.95 -26.24
CA ALA A 208 -13.41 -5.46 -26.48
C ALA A 208 -14.34 -4.38 -27.06
N GLU A 209 -14.24 -3.15 -26.56
CA GLU A 209 -14.98 -2.00 -27.05
C GLU A 209 -14.61 -1.66 -28.51
N GLN A 210 -13.32 -1.70 -28.85
CA GLN A 210 -12.86 -1.48 -30.24
C GLN A 210 -13.37 -2.56 -31.20
N VAL A 211 -13.33 -3.83 -30.80
CA VAL A 211 -13.86 -4.95 -31.61
C VAL A 211 -15.36 -4.79 -31.79
N TRP A 212 -16.09 -4.46 -30.73
CA TRP A 212 -17.52 -4.21 -30.80
C TRP A 212 -17.87 -3.07 -31.76
N LEU A 213 -17.16 -1.94 -31.68
CA LEU A 213 -17.32 -0.81 -32.61
C LEU A 213 -17.03 -1.21 -34.06
N ALA A 214 -16.01 -2.05 -34.29
CA ALA A 214 -15.67 -2.53 -35.63
C ALA A 214 -16.79 -3.43 -36.22
N ILE A 215 -17.34 -4.34 -35.40
CA ILE A 215 -18.47 -5.21 -35.79
C ILE A 215 -19.71 -4.37 -36.09
N SER A 216 -20.04 -3.39 -35.24
CA SER A 216 -21.19 -2.50 -35.44
C SER A 216 -21.08 -1.73 -36.75
N ARG A 217 -19.92 -1.14 -37.05
CA ARG A 217 -19.67 -0.46 -38.33
C ARG A 217 -19.76 -1.41 -39.53
N ALA A 218 -19.31 -2.66 -39.38
CA ALA A 218 -19.41 -3.65 -40.45
C ALA A 218 -20.88 -4.06 -40.72
N ARG A 219 -21.70 -4.16 -39.66
CA ARG A 219 -23.15 -4.40 -39.79
C ARG A 219 -23.84 -3.24 -40.49
N GLU A 220 -23.59 -2.01 -40.08
CA GLU A 220 -24.15 -0.80 -40.71
C GLU A 220 -23.81 -0.73 -42.20
N ARG A 221 -22.54 -1.01 -42.57
CA ARG A 221 -22.14 -1.05 -43.99
C ARG A 221 -22.86 -2.15 -44.76
N ARG A 222 -23.04 -3.33 -44.15
CA ARG A 222 -23.74 -4.45 -44.78
C ARG A 222 -25.22 -4.14 -44.98
N GLU A 223 -25.87 -3.53 -44.00
CA GLU A 223 -27.27 -3.07 -44.10
C GLU A 223 -27.42 -2.00 -45.18
N ALA A 224 -26.53 -1.01 -45.23
CA ALA A 224 -26.52 0.00 -46.27
C ALA A 224 -26.29 -0.59 -47.67
N ALA A 225 -25.40 -1.58 -47.80
CA ALA A 225 -25.16 -2.29 -49.05
C ALA A 225 -26.38 -3.13 -49.48
N MET A 226 -27.05 -3.84 -48.55
CA MET A 226 -28.27 -4.58 -48.86
C MET A 226 -29.40 -3.64 -49.31
N ALA A 227 -29.57 -2.49 -48.63
CA ALA A 227 -30.54 -1.47 -49.06
C ALA A 227 -30.22 -0.86 -50.44
N GLN A 228 -28.96 -0.85 -50.88
CA GLN A 228 -28.61 -0.45 -52.25
C GLN A 228 -28.98 -1.54 -53.26
N VAL A 229 -28.71 -2.80 -52.93
CA VAL A 229 -29.07 -3.95 -53.78
C VAL A 229 -30.58 -4.06 -53.95
N ASP A 230 -31.36 -3.90 -52.89
CA ASP A 230 -32.83 -3.92 -52.95
C ASP A 230 -33.37 -2.83 -53.89
N ARG A 231 -32.83 -1.61 -53.78
CA ARG A 231 -33.17 -0.50 -54.70
C ARG A 231 -32.82 -0.82 -56.15
N GLN A 232 -31.72 -1.53 -56.41
CA GLN A 232 -31.35 -1.96 -57.77
C GLN A 232 -32.30 -3.03 -58.30
N PHE A 233 -32.71 -3.98 -57.45
CA PHE A 233 -33.70 -5.00 -57.83
C PHE A 233 -35.06 -4.37 -58.14
N GLU A 234 -35.54 -3.44 -57.31
CA GLU A 234 -36.77 -2.70 -57.57
C GLU A 234 -36.71 -1.91 -58.88
N ALA A 235 -35.61 -1.19 -59.13
CA ALA A 235 -35.42 -0.46 -60.38
C ALA A 235 -35.40 -1.39 -61.60
N THR A 236 -34.78 -2.56 -61.49
CA THR A 236 -34.73 -3.56 -62.57
C THR A 236 -36.10 -4.21 -62.80
N ALA A 237 -36.81 -4.56 -61.74
CA ALA A 237 -38.17 -5.09 -61.82
C ALA A 237 -39.13 -4.09 -62.47
N ASN A 238 -39.01 -2.80 -62.13
CA ASN A 238 -39.81 -1.74 -62.74
C ASN A 238 -39.49 -1.55 -64.23
N ARG A 239 -38.22 -1.66 -64.64
CA ARG A 239 -37.83 -1.66 -66.07
C ARG A 239 -38.45 -2.83 -66.82
N LEU A 240 -38.34 -4.04 -66.27
CA LEU A 240 -38.92 -5.25 -66.88
C LEU A 240 -40.45 -5.16 -67.01
N ARG A 241 -41.14 -4.56 -66.02
CA ARG A 241 -42.58 -4.30 -66.10
C ARG A 241 -42.91 -3.31 -67.23
N ALA A 242 -42.18 -2.21 -67.33
CA ALA A 242 -42.37 -1.22 -68.39
C ALA A 242 -42.13 -1.81 -69.79
N ASP A 243 -41.09 -2.62 -69.96
CA ASP A 243 -40.79 -3.32 -71.22
C ASP A 243 -41.90 -4.32 -71.59
N ALA A 244 -42.39 -5.09 -70.61
CA ALA A 244 -43.49 -6.03 -70.81
C ALA A 244 -44.79 -5.31 -71.22
N GLU A 245 -45.13 -4.20 -70.58
CA GLU A 245 -46.28 -3.36 -70.94
C GLU A 245 -46.15 -2.83 -72.37
N LEU A 246 -44.94 -2.40 -72.78
CA LEU A 246 -44.68 -1.92 -74.13
C LEU A 246 -44.83 -3.03 -75.19
N ILE A 247 -44.34 -4.26 -74.91
CA ILE A 247 -44.52 -5.43 -75.79
C ILE A 247 -46.01 -5.78 -75.92
N ILE A 248 -46.75 -5.78 -74.80
CA ILE A 248 -48.20 -6.05 -74.80
C ILE A 248 -48.94 -4.98 -75.63
N ALA A 249 -48.61 -3.69 -75.45
CA ALA A 249 -49.20 -2.60 -76.21
C ALA A 249 -48.90 -2.72 -77.71
N ARG A 250 -47.65 -3.05 -78.07
CA ARG A 250 -47.23 -3.27 -79.46
C ARG A 250 -48.01 -4.43 -80.09
N ASN A 251 -48.06 -5.59 -79.43
CA ASN A 251 -48.79 -6.76 -79.92
C ASN A 251 -50.29 -6.48 -80.07
N ARG A 252 -50.89 -5.73 -79.15
CA ARG A 252 -52.29 -5.31 -79.23
C ARG A 252 -52.56 -4.40 -80.44
N ASN A 253 -51.64 -3.49 -80.74
CA ASN A 253 -51.75 -2.60 -81.91
C ASN A 253 -51.58 -3.38 -83.23
N VAL A 254 -50.64 -4.34 -83.29
CA VAL A 254 -50.47 -5.24 -84.44
C VAL A 254 -51.73 -6.08 -84.66
N ALA A 255 -52.29 -6.68 -83.61
CA ALA A 255 -53.52 -7.44 -83.70
C ALA A 255 -54.71 -6.60 -84.19
N ARG A 256 -54.82 -5.34 -83.74
CA ARG A 256 -55.84 -4.40 -84.24
C ARG A 256 -55.63 -4.01 -85.71
N ALA A 257 -54.38 -3.83 -86.14
CA ALA A 257 -54.06 -3.52 -87.52
C ALA A 257 -54.42 -4.69 -88.46
N LEU A 258 -54.06 -5.92 -88.07
CA LEU A 258 -54.42 -7.15 -88.79
C LEU A 258 -55.94 -7.39 -88.81
N GLY A 259 -56.64 -7.12 -87.70
CA GLY A 259 -58.10 -7.22 -87.64
C GLY A 259 -58.84 -6.20 -88.52
N ARG A 260 -58.18 -5.13 -88.99
CA ARG A 260 -58.76 -4.11 -89.88
C ARG A 260 -58.61 -4.46 -91.37
N THR A 261 -57.72 -5.38 -91.72
CA THR A 261 -57.44 -5.78 -93.11
C THR A 261 -58.25 -6.98 -93.61
N GLY A 262 -59.20 -7.50 -92.82
CA GLY A 262 -60.29 -8.35 -93.32
C GLY A 262 -59.88 -9.49 -94.26
N SER A 263 -58.89 -10.31 -93.88
CA SER A 263 -58.63 -11.58 -94.56
C SER A 263 -59.01 -12.74 -93.62
N ASP A 264 -60.07 -13.45 -93.98
CA ASP A 264 -60.51 -14.72 -93.39
C ASP A 264 -59.56 -15.87 -93.75
N ASP A 265 -58.26 -15.75 -93.44
CA ASP A 265 -57.31 -16.85 -93.58
C ASP A 265 -56.75 -17.23 -92.19
N PRO A 266 -57.23 -18.33 -91.58
CA PRO A 266 -56.93 -18.71 -90.20
C PRO A 266 -55.55 -19.38 -90.01
N THR A 267 -54.60 -19.19 -90.92
CA THR A 267 -53.36 -19.98 -90.95
C THR A 267 -52.09 -19.13 -90.84
N VAL A 268 -51.96 -18.32 -89.78
CA VAL A 268 -50.67 -17.71 -89.43
C VAL A 268 -49.97 -18.58 -88.36
N PRO A 269 -48.86 -19.26 -88.70
CA PRO A 269 -48.14 -20.08 -87.75
C PRO A 269 -47.53 -19.20 -86.65
N ILE A 270 -47.82 -19.55 -85.39
CA ILE A 270 -47.20 -18.94 -84.20
C ILE A 270 -45.71 -19.27 -84.27
N GLN A 271 -44.90 -18.28 -84.65
CA GLN A 271 -43.45 -18.40 -84.64
C GLN A 271 -42.99 -18.45 -83.18
N LEU A 272 -42.78 -19.67 -82.67
CA LEU A 272 -42.23 -19.92 -81.34
C LEU A 272 -40.90 -19.18 -81.23
N ALA A 273 -40.80 -18.30 -80.23
CA ALA A 273 -39.57 -17.58 -79.93
C ALA A 273 -38.41 -18.57 -79.77
N PRO A 274 -37.20 -18.23 -80.26
CA PRO A 274 -36.04 -19.12 -80.15
C PRO A 274 -35.78 -19.48 -78.68
N PRO A 275 -35.29 -20.70 -78.41
CA PRO A 275 -35.00 -21.16 -77.05
C PRO A 275 -34.04 -20.19 -76.37
N TYR A 276 -34.38 -19.79 -75.14
CA TYR A 276 -33.55 -18.90 -74.32
C TYR A 276 -32.13 -19.46 -74.22
N PRO A 277 -31.09 -18.62 -74.38
CA PRO A 277 -29.72 -19.04 -74.09
C PRO A 277 -29.62 -19.46 -72.61
N PRO A 278 -28.80 -20.49 -72.30
CA PRO A 278 -28.63 -20.96 -70.94
C PRO A 278 -28.16 -19.80 -70.05
N PRO A 279 -28.61 -19.74 -68.77
CA PRO A 279 -28.19 -18.70 -67.86
C PRO A 279 -26.65 -18.70 -67.73
N PRO A 280 -26.02 -17.52 -67.64
CA PRO A 280 -24.58 -17.42 -67.46
C PRO A 280 -24.18 -18.21 -66.22
N GLN A 281 -23.26 -19.17 -66.40
CA GLN A 281 -22.73 -19.95 -65.30
C GLN A 281 -22.16 -19.00 -64.25
N PRO A 282 -22.48 -19.19 -62.95
CA PRO A 282 -21.90 -18.36 -61.91
C PRO A 282 -20.37 -18.49 -61.99
N PRO A 283 -19.63 -17.37 -61.88
CA PRO A 283 -18.18 -17.41 -61.94
C PRO A 283 -17.68 -18.41 -60.91
N HIS A 284 -16.90 -19.39 -61.36
CA HIS A 284 -16.26 -20.38 -60.50
C HIS A 284 -15.61 -19.65 -59.33
N GLN A 285 -16.19 -19.82 -58.13
CA GLN A 285 -15.58 -19.35 -56.90
C GLN A 285 -14.24 -20.07 -56.78
N ARG A 286 -13.17 -19.36 -57.14
CA ARG A 286 -11.80 -19.78 -56.91
C ARG A 286 -11.66 -19.97 -55.41
N ARG A 287 -11.70 -21.23 -54.98
CA ARG A 287 -11.49 -21.64 -53.59
C ARG A 287 -10.21 -20.94 -53.13
N PRO A 288 -10.23 -20.12 -52.06
CA PRO A 288 -9.02 -19.51 -51.54
C PRO A 288 -8.06 -20.64 -51.22
N GLY A 289 -6.90 -20.63 -51.88
CA GLY A 289 -5.85 -21.59 -51.60
C GLY A 289 -5.59 -21.59 -50.11
N THR A 290 -5.74 -22.76 -49.49
CA THR A 290 -5.13 -23.08 -48.21
C THR A 290 -3.64 -22.94 -48.42
N GLY A 291 -3.13 -21.73 -48.19
CA GLY A 291 -1.70 -21.48 -48.04
C GLY A 291 -1.25 -22.23 -46.80
N GLU A 292 -0.82 -23.47 -47.00
CA GLU A 292 0.16 -24.12 -46.15
C GLU A 292 1.34 -23.16 -46.04
N SER A 293 1.37 -22.43 -44.92
CA SER A 293 2.54 -21.66 -44.54
C SER A 293 3.45 -22.64 -43.82
N GLU A 294 4.30 -23.19 -44.67
CA GLU A 294 5.55 -23.88 -44.43
C GLU A 294 6.23 -23.48 -43.11
N GLU A 295 6.39 -24.52 -42.32
CA GLU A 295 7.19 -24.66 -41.12
C GLU A 295 8.68 -24.43 -41.43
N ALA A 296 9.36 -23.58 -40.65
CA ALA A 296 10.82 -23.50 -40.64
C ALA A 296 11.31 -22.96 -39.27
N PRO A 297 12.53 -23.37 -38.85
CA PRO A 297 12.84 -23.84 -37.49
C PRO A 297 13.20 -22.76 -36.46
#